data_AF-A0A556MPV6-F1
#
_entry.id   AF-A0A556MPV6-F1
#
_cell.length_a   1.000
_cell.length_b   1.000
_cell.length_c   1.000
_cell.angle_alpha   90.00
_cell.angle_beta   90.00
_cell.angle_gamma   90.00
#
_symmetry.space_group_name_H-M   'P 1'
#
loop_
_entity.id
_entity.type
_entity.pdbx_description
1 polymer ?
#
loop_
_entity_poly.entity_id
_entity_poly.type
_entity_poly.pdbx_seq_one_letter_code
_entity_poly.pdbx_strand_id
1 'polypeptide(L)'
;MHFLKKLDIFLLEKFPLLWHTKLPYAACFSIIISALFYVWGYIFTTEFLINRFPESSYFERSNALLCFLIINAIFIIVWALAFYRKSAVKNLYPLQRFYFTRLLCSFLFIFWSLTWSFTTFNWGVKSKIRNLAPLTELEEHIRTINFADAFLFNNSFTYDTYIQTFHPDVSKIRFDYNDSVWKDVPTILCRDTVQFNSTESKYVKKMHPLEIKETTYHPSEHPWNNDTVENKLVQFLLTQSRVTKIDCYGTNETLYLIGAKKLNQLCPNGLNDLRNFCKEKISPSYFEYEKYDNIFLEYAARRFHFRGWYYRDDNFSIKINKDFNDFLSQSSQADVLQLLNKYERLLNRHQIGYSLNTSEILDYVWKRKHNMNFSPIVGQSSNNPKQVELDRARFGNLENYEAYKSQTDDVYEQPWYFVETGQLEQLYSNSLRAHDPAINWMAFIVSIFFALGCALVFFLFAIGNPINLIIVASAGGVFVILNILFFVVFLEYHGSDYGTYKNTEFRLFSQLMVFSAILYALFYIFYQGKNVSKRLLLITFNLCFALSVLFPAFLFLFLESVLKTEYLDSCSDSHTIHSLFYYWVQDPIVIWVSAFSAILLFTHFIKPVLAKPE
;
A
#
# COMPACT_ATOMS: atom_id res chain seq x y z
N MET A 1 48.24 8.59 8.85
CA MET A 1 48.52 9.57 7.77
C MET A 1 49.30 8.99 6.58
N HIS A 2 50.31 8.13 6.79
CA HIS A 2 51.12 7.55 5.70
C HIS A 2 50.31 6.67 4.72
N PHE A 3 49.32 5.91 5.22
CA PHE A 3 48.43 5.08 4.38
C PHE A 3 47.63 5.91 3.37
N LEU A 4 47.02 7.03 3.79
CA LEU A 4 46.23 7.89 2.91
C LEU A 4 47.09 8.49 1.79
N LYS A 5 48.32 8.91 2.09
CA LYS A 5 49.26 9.39 1.06
C LYS A 5 49.61 8.31 0.05
N LYS A 6 49.86 7.07 0.50
CA LYS A 6 50.12 5.93 -0.38
C LYS A 6 48.92 5.60 -1.27
N LEU A 7 47.71 5.60 -0.70
CA LEU A 7 46.46 5.39 -1.43
C LEU A 7 46.24 6.48 -2.49
N ASP A 8 46.48 7.74 -2.14
CA ASP A 8 46.37 8.86 -3.08
C ASP A 8 47.33 8.73 -4.27
N ILE A 9 48.60 8.39 -4.01
CA ILE A 9 49.60 8.17 -5.06
C ILE A 9 49.18 7.00 -5.94
N PHE A 10 48.79 5.87 -5.33
CA PHE A 10 48.33 4.69 -6.05
C PHE A 10 47.12 4.98 -6.95
N LEU A 11 46.11 5.68 -6.43
CA LEU A 11 44.92 6.05 -7.19
C LEU A 11 45.27 7.03 -8.32
N LEU A 12 46.17 7.98 -8.07
CA LEU A 12 46.60 8.93 -9.09
C LEU A 12 47.32 8.21 -10.26
N GLU A 13 48.19 7.25 -9.95
CA GLU A 13 49.00 6.52 -10.94
C GLU A 13 48.20 5.46 -11.72
N LYS A 14 47.32 4.71 -11.05
CA LYS A 14 46.61 3.56 -11.66
C LYS A 14 45.16 3.86 -12.04
N PHE A 15 44.48 4.72 -11.29
CA PHE A 15 43.04 4.97 -11.44
C PHE A 15 42.71 6.47 -11.39
N PRO A 16 43.24 7.28 -12.33
CA PRO A 16 43.19 8.75 -12.24
C PRO A 16 41.76 9.30 -12.18
N LEU A 17 40.80 8.62 -12.82
CA LEU A 17 39.39 9.01 -12.73
C LEU A 17 38.83 8.82 -11.31
N LEU A 18 39.10 7.70 -10.65
CA LEU A 18 38.65 7.44 -9.28
C LEU A 18 39.29 8.41 -8.29
N TRP A 19 40.56 8.75 -8.52
CA TRP A 19 41.25 9.77 -7.75
C TRP A 19 40.63 11.16 -7.94
N HIS A 20 40.28 11.51 -9.18
CA HIS A 20 39.69 12.79 -9.53
C HIS A 20 38.28 12.95 -8.95
N THR A 21 37.42 11.93 -9.09
CA THR A 21 36.07 11.92 -8.51
C THR A 21 36.06 11.74 -7.00
N LYS A 22 37.20 11.44 -6.37
CA LYS A 22 37.30 11.11 -4.95
C LYS A 22 36.35 9.97 -4.54
N LEU A 23 36.07 9.05 -5.47
CA LEU A 23 35.11 7.95 -5.28
C LEU A 23 35.41 7.10 -4.03
N PRO A 24 36.66 6.67 -3.75
CA PRO A 24 36.92 5.83 -2.58
C PRO A 24 36.66 6.56 -1.26
N TYR A 25 36.91 7.88 -1.21
CA TYR A 25 36.62 8.71 -0.04
C TYR A 25 35.12 8.89 0.16
N ALA A 26 34.38 9.12 -0.93
CA ALA A 26 32.92 9.20 -0.89
C ALA A 26 32.29 7.88 -0.43
N ALA A 27 32.75 6.74 -0.97
CA ALA A 27 32.27 5.42 -0.57
C ALA A 27 32.55 5.12 0.91
N CYS A 28 33.77 5.42 1.38
CA CYS A 28 34.14 5.28 2.79
C CYS A 28 33.26 6.14 3.71
N PHE A 29 33.02 7.39 3.33
CA PHE A 29 32.11 8.28 4.04
C PHE A 29 30.69 7.70 4.10
N SER A 30 30.13 7.28 2.97
CA SER A 30 28.78 6.69 2.90
C SER A 30 28.64 5.45 3.77
N ILE A 31 29.66 4.58 3.82
CA ILE A 31 29.68 3.40 4.70
C ILE A 31 29.67 3.80 6.17
N ILE A 32 30.52 4.75 6.56
CA ILE A 32 30.61 5.23 7.96
C ILE A 32 29.28 5.87 8.39
N ILE A 33 28.72 6.77 7.58
CA ILE A 33 27.43 7.39 7.88
C ILE A 33 26.32 6.35 7.92
N SER A 34 26.28 5.40 7.00
CA SER A 34 25.29 4.32 7.02
C SER A 34 25.36 3.47 8.28
N ALA A 35 26.58 3.16 8.77
CA ALA A 35 26.76 2.45 10.03
C ALA A 35 26.25 3.27 11.23
N LEU A 36 26.51 4.59 11.26
CA LEU A 36 25.98 5.47 12.32
C LEU A 36 24.45 5.53 12.30
N PHE A 37 23.83 5.61 11.12
CA PHE A 37 22.38 5.63 10.97
C PHE A 37 21.74 4.29 11.34
N TYR A 38 22.40 3.16 11.06
CA TYR A 38 21.98 1.86 11.56
C TYR A 38 21.93 1.84 13.10
N VAL A 39 23.01 2.26 13.75
CA VAL A 39 23.10 2.31 15.22
C VAL A 39 22.04 3.26 15.79
N TRP A 40 21.82 4.41 15.14
CA TRP A 40 20.78 5.34 15.54
C TRP A 40 19.39 4.70 15.45
N GLY A 41 19.01 4.11 14.32
CA GLY A 41 17.72 3.42 14.17
C GLY A 41 17.52 2.32 15.20
N TYR A 42 18.59 1.58 15.53
CA TYR A 42 18.58 0.54 16.54
C TYR A 42 18.35 1.09 17.96
N ILE A 43 19.04 2.16 18.35
CA ILE A 43 18.92 2.76 19.69
C ILE A 43 17.60 3.52 19.84
N PHE A 44 17.15 4.21 18.79
CA PHE A 44 15.91 4.99 18.81
C PHE A 44 14.68 4.11 19.03
N THR A 45 14.71 2.87 18.55
CA THR A 45 13.56 1.96 18.61
C THR A 45 13.37 1.39 20.01
N THR A 46 12.21 1.67 20.61
CA THR A 46 11.80 1.22 21.96
C THR A 46 10.44 0.53 21.90
N GLU A 47 10.08 -0.24 22.93
CA GLU A 47 8.76 -0.91 23.02
C GLU A 47 7.60 0.08 22.87
N PHE A 48 7.71 1.25 23.51
CA PHE A 48 6.75 2.34 23.38
C PHE A 48 6.55 2.86 21.95
N LEU A 49 7.61 2.89 21.13
CA LEU A 49 7.47 3.34 19.74
C LEU A 49 6.83 2.26 18.87
N ILE A 50 7.13 0.98 19.14
CA ILE A 50 6.65 -0.17 18.37
C ILE A 50 5.13 -0.28 18.42
N ASN A 51 4.52 0.01 19.56
CA ASN A 51 3.08 -0.07 19.73
C ASN A 51 2.33 1.22 19.32
N ARG A 52 3.01 2.35 19.10
CA ARG A 52 2.32 3.65 18.95
C ARG A 52 2.41 4.26 17.57
N PHE A 53 3.46 3.92 16.82
CA PHE A 53 3.70 4.52 15.51
C PHE A 53 4.05 3.45 14.47
N PRO A 54 3.67 3.65 13.21
CA PRO A 54 4.11 2.79 12.12
C PRO A 54 5.62 2.92 11.92
N GLU A 55 6.30 1.79 11.68
CA GLU A 55 7.75 1.73 11.46
C GLU A 55 8.23 2.71 10.38
N SER A 56 7.39 2.96 9.37
CA SER A 56 7.68 3.88 8.25
C SER A 56 7.87 5.32 8.69
N SER A 57 7.31 5.72 9.83
CA SER A 57 7.39 7.09 10.36
C SER A 57 8.62 7.34 11.23
N TYR A 58 9.41 6.31 11.56
CA TYR A 58 10.49 6.43 12.55
C TYR A 58 11.63 7.32 12.07
N PHE A 59 11.95 7.29 10.78
CA PHE A 59 13.00 8.11 10.21
C PHE A 59 12.69 9.61 10.30
N GLU A 60 11.42 9.97 10.10
CA GLU A 60 10.94 11.35 10.19
C GLU A 60 10.85 11.82 11.65
N ARG A 61 10.32 10.97 12.54
CA ARG A 61 10.13 11.29 13.97
C ARG A 61 11.43 11.35 14.78
N SER A 62 12.48 10.66 14.35
CA SER A 62 13.77 10.60 15.07
C SER A 62 14.67 11.81 14.83
N ASN A 63 14.25 12.81 14.06
CA ASN A 63 15.10 13.86 13.48
C ASN A 63 16.24 13.32 12.59
N ALA A 64 16.29 12.01 12.34
CA ALA A 64 17.31 11.39 11.50
C ALA A 64 17.23 11.92 10.07
N LEU A 65 16.02 12.19 9.54
CA LEU A 65 15.84 12.85 8.24
C LEU A 65 16.56 14.21 8.17
N LEU A 66 16.38 15.08 9.17
CA LEU A 66 17.00 16.40 9.17
C LEU A 66 18.53 16.30 9.25
N CYS A 67 19.05 15.44 10.15
CA CYS A 67 20.50 15.20 10.24
C CYS A 67 21.07 14.58 8.96
N PHE A 68 20.34 13.66 8.33
CA PHE A 68 20.70 13.05 7.05
C PHE A 68 20.85 14.11 5.96
N LEU A 69 19.88 15.02 5.84
CA LEU A 69 19.91 16.10 4.85
C LEU A 69 21.09 17.05 5.09
N ILE A 70 21.33 17.47 6.34
CA ILE A 70 22.44 18.37 6.68
C ILE A 70 23.81 17.73 6.40
N ILE A 71 24.02 16.49 6.87
CA ILE A 71 25.29 15.77 6.69
C ILE A 71 25.58 15.57 5.20
N ASN A 72 24.58 15.15 4.42
CA ASN A 72 24.74 14.97 2.99
C ASN A 72 24.96 16.28 2.25
N ALA A 73 24.28 17.37 2.62
CA ALA A 73 24.50 18.68 2.02
C ALA A 73 25.94 19.17 2.25
N ILE A 74 26.45 19.07 3.48
CA ILE A 74 27.83 19.44 3.80
C ILE A 74 28.82 18.58 3.01
N PHE A 75 28.60 17.26 2.97
CA PHE A 75 29.44 16.34 2.21
C PHE A 75 29.47 16.70 0.72
N ILE A 76 28.30 16.92 0.10
CA ILE A 76 28.19 17.27 -1.32
C ILE A 76 28.95 18.56 -1.62
N ILE A 77 28.85 19.58 -0.76
CA ILE A 77 29.59 20.85 -0.93
C ILE A 77 31.11 20.62 -0.87
N VAL A 78 31.60 19.93 0.17
CA VAL A 78 33.04 19.66 0.34
C VAL A 78 33.57 18.80 -0.81
N TRP A 79 32.84 17.75 -1.18
CA TRP A 79 33.17 16.87 -2.29
C TRP A 79 33.19 17.62 -3.63
N ALA A 80 32.19 18.48 -3.88
CA ALA A 80 32.11 19.29 -5.08
C ALA A 80 33.30 20.25 -5.20
N LEU A 81 33.65 20.95 -4.11
CA LEU A 81 34.81 21.84 -4.07
C LEU A 81 36.11 21.07 -4.37
N ALA A 82 36.27 19.87 -3.80
CA ALA A 82 37.43 19.02 -4.05
C ALA A 82 37.49 18.53 -5.52
N PHE A 83 36.36 18.16 -6.09
CA PHE A 83 36.22 17.71 -7.48
C PHE A 83 36.53 18.83 -8.47
N TYR A 84 35.85 19.97 -8.37
CA TYR A 84 35.97 21.06 -9.35
C TYR A 84 37.32 21.77 -9.31
N ARG A 85 38.03 21.74 -8.18
CA ARG A 85 39.37 22.35 -8.04
C ARG A 85 40.40 21.74 -8.99
N LYS A 86 40.26 20.46 -9.38
CA LYS A 86 41.21 19.74 -10.24
C LYS A 86 40.54 19.17 -11.49
N SER A 87 39.60 19.90 -12.08
CA SER A 87 38.83 19.40 -13.24
C SER A 87 39.74 19.05 -14.43
N ALA A 88 39.82 17.76 -14.76
CA ALA A 88 40.59 17.28 -15.91
C ALA A 88 40.04 17.81 -17.25
N VAL A 89 38.74 18.10 -17.31
CA VAL A 89 38.05 18.60 -18.53
C VAL A 89 38.48 20.03 -18.83
N LYS A 90 38.66 20.87 -17.80
CA LYS A 90 39.11 22.26 -17.98
C LYS A 90 40.58 22.37 -18.36
N ASN A 91 41.40 21.41 -17.94
CA ASN A 91 42.84 21.42 -18.16
C ASN A 91 43.27 20.65 -19.43
N LEU A 92 42.31 20.27 -20.29
CA LEU A 92 42.56 19.65 -21.61
C LEU A 92 43.47 18.41 -21.57
N TYR A 93 43.43 17.63 -20.49
CA TYR A 93 44.19 16.38 -20.43
C TYR A 93 43.70 15.38 -21.49
N PRO A 94 44.58 14.53 -22.05
CA PRO A 94 44.18 13.48 -22.98
C PRO A 94 43.20 12.52 -22.29
N LEU A 95 41.94 12.57 -22.72
CA LEU A 95 40.86 11.77 -22.15
C LEU A 95 40.84 10.36 -22.76
N GLN A 96 40.74 9.35 -21.89
CA GLN A 96 40.56 7.95 -22.30
C GLN A 96 39.21 7.73 -23.02
N ARG A 97 39.12 6.65 -23.80
CA ARG A 97 37.84 6.19 -24.38
C ARG A 97 36.84 5.92 -23.26
N PHE A 98 35.60 6.38 -23.44
CA PHE A 98 34.51 6.29 -22.44
C PHE A 98 34.75 7.04 -21.12
N TYR A 99 35.65 8.04 -21.10
CA TYR A 99 35.89 8.85 -19.90
C TYR A 99 34.59 9.43 -19.32
N PHE A 100 33.75 10.05 -20.16
CA PHE A 100 32.49 10.68 -19.73
C PHE A 100 31.46 9.66 -19.20
N THR A 101 31.35 8.50 -19.85
CA THR A 101 30.53 7.38 -19.36
C THR A 101 30.97 6.96 -17.95
N ARG A 102 32.28 6.72 -17.75
CA ARG A 102 32.81 6.31 -16.45
C ARG A 102 32.65 7.41 -15.39
N LEU A 103 32.76 8.68 -15.79
CA LEU A 103 32.54 9.83 -14.92
C LEU A 103 31.08 9.87 -14.44
N LEU A 104 30.11 9.73 -15.36
CA LEU A 104 28.69 9.67 -15.02
C LEU A 104 28.38 8.50 -14.07
N CYS A 105 28.89 7.29 -14.36
CA CYS A 105 28.73 6.14 -13.48
C CYS A 105 29.33 6.39 -12.09
N SER A 106 30.46 7.09 -12.01
CA SER A 106 31.09 7.45 -10.73
C SER A 106 30.19 8.39 -9.94
N PHE A 107 29.60 9.41 -10.58
CA PHE A 107 28.64 10.30 -9.91
C PHE A 107 27.39 9.58 -9.46
N LEU A 108 26.82 8.74 -10.33
CA LEU A 108 25.65 7.92 -9.98
C LEU A 108 25.94 7.08 -8.74
N PHE A 109 27.08 6.40 -8.69
CA PHE A 109 27.47 5.61 -7.52
C PHE A 109 27.63 6.46 -6.26
N ILE A 110 28.27 7.63 -6.36
CA ILE A 110 28.44 8.55 -5.21
C ILE A 110 27.08 8.93 -4.65
N PHE A 111 26.20 9.50 -5.48
CA PHE A 111 24.90 9.98 -5.01
C PHE A 111 23.98 8.85 -4.56
N TRP A 112 24.06 7.68 -5.20
CA TRP A 112 23.31 6.51 -4.75
C TRP A 112 23.83 5.98 -3.41
N SER A 113 25.14 6.03 -3.17
CA SER A 113 25.69 5.62 -1.87
C SER A 113 25.26 6.54 -0.72
N LEU A 114 24.97 7.82 -1.00
CA LEU A 114 24.48 8.76 0.00
C LEU A 114 23.06 8.44 0.48
N THR A 115 22.28 7.66 -0.27
CA THR A 115 20.92 7.25 0.13
C THR A 115 20.91 6.01 1.03
N TRP A 116 22.03 5.28 1.14
CA TRP A 116 22.13 4.06 1.95
C TRP A 116 21.89 4.30 3.44
N SER A 117 22.13 5.50 3.94
CA SER A 117 21.87 5.84 5.36
C SER A 117 20.39 5.70 5.72
N PHE A 118 19.47 5.98 4.78
CA PHE A 118 18.04 5.75 5.00
C PHE A 118 17.69 4.26 5.11
N THR A 119 18.24 3.43 4.22
CA THR A 119 17.97 1.99 4.23
C THR A 119 18.58 1.31 5.45
N THR A 120 19.79 1.71 5.83
CA THR A 120 20.48 1.18 7.02
C THR A 120 19.85 1.63 8.33
N PHE A 121 19.31 2.86 8.41
CA PHE A 121 18.49 3.27 9.56
C PHE A 121 17.28 2.34 9.75
N ASN A 122 16.50 2.12 8.69
CA ASN A 122 15.33 1.24 8.75
C ASN A 122 15.73 -0.21 9.06
N TRP A 123 16.89 -0.64 8.60
CA TRP A 123 17.43 -1.95 8.97
C TRP A 123 17.80 -2.03 10.45
N GLY A 124 18.34 -0.95 11.03
CA GLY A 124 18.57 -0.82 12.48
C GLY A 124 17.27 -0.93 13.28
N VAL A 125 16.24 -0.20 12.86
CA VAL A 125 14.88 -0.27 13.44
C VAL A 125 14.36 -1.70 13.42
N LYS A 126 14.33 -2.35 12.24
CA LYS A 126 13.83 -3.73 12.10
C LYS A 126 14.65 -4.73 12.91
N SER A 127 15.97 -4.52 13.03
CA SER A 127 16.81 -5.37 13.86
C SER A 127 16.47 -5.23 15.34
N LYS A 128 16.17 -4.02 15.81
CA LYS A 128 15.72 -3.80 17.19
C LYS A 128 14.33 -4.39 17.45
N ILE A 129 13.38 -4.23 16.53
CA ILE A 129 12.03 -4.81 16.65
C ILE A 129 12.12 -6.34 16.78
N ARG A 130 12.91 -7.00 15.93
CA ARG A 130 13.10 -8.47 16.00
C ARG A 130 13.68 -8.94 17.33
N ASN A 131 14.48 -8.11 17.98
CA ASN A 131 15.03 -8.40 19.32
C ASN A 131 14.02 -8.15 20.43
N LEU A 132 13.16 -7.13 20.29
CA LEU A 132 12.12 -6.79 21.29
C LEU A 132 10.91 -7.73 21.21
N ALA A 133 10.59 -8.23 20.01
CA ALA A 133 9.49 -9.15 19.77
C ALA A 133 9.96 -10.34 18.90
N PRO A 134 10.62 -11.35 19.49
CA PRO A 134 11.00 -12.58 18.80
C PRO A 134 9.77 -13.31 18.24
N LEU A 135 9.91 -13.99 17.10
CA LEU A 135 8.78 -14.62 16.40
C LEU A 135 8.05 -15.66 17.27
N THR A 136 8.80 -16.49 18.00
CA THR A 136 8.24 -17.52 18.89
C THR A 136 7.40 -16.92 20.02
N GLU A 137 7.87 -15.79 20.57
CA GLU A 137 7.14 -15.08 21.61
C GLU A 137 5.91 -14.39 21.02
N LEU A 138 6.02 -13.84 19.81
CA LEU A 138 4.92 -13.21 19.09
C LEU A 138 3.78 -14.20 18.81
N GLU A 139 4.11 -15.44 18.41
CA GLU A 139 3.13 -16.51 18.19
C GLU A 139 2.38 -16.88 19.47
N GLU A 140 3.09 -17.03 20.58
CA GLU A 140 2.48 -17.28 21.90
C GLU A 140 1.59 -16.12 22.35
N HIS A 141 2.06 -14.89 22.09
CA HIS A 141 1.31 -13.67 22.36
C HIS A 141 0.01 -13.66 21.57
N ILE A 142 0.07 -13.79 20.23
CA ILE A 142 -1.12 -13.81 19.38
C ILE A 142 -2.11 -14.88 19.84
N ARG A 143 -1.63 -16.09 20.18
CA ARG A 143 -2.49 -17.14 20.72
C ARG A 143 -3.17 -16.71 22.03
N THR A 144 -2.42 -16.14 22.96
CA THR A 144 -2.94 -15.64 24.24
C THR A 144 -4.01 -14.57 24.01
N ILE A 145 -3.77 -13.65 23.08
CA ILE A 145 -4.72 -12.59 22.74
C ILE A 145 -5.98 -13.16 22.11
N ASN A 146 -5.86 -14.00 21.08
CA ASN A 146 -7.03 -14.57 20.41
C ASN A 146 -7.91 -15.37 21.38
N PHE A 147 -7.28 -16.09 22.31
CA PHE A 147 -8.00 -16.83 23.34
C PHE A 147 -8.62 -15.89 24.38
N ALA A 148 -7.90 -14.86 24.81
CA ALA A 148 -8.40 -13.88 25.78
C ALA A 148 -9.53 -13.02 25.21
N ASP A 149 -9.43 -12.59 23.94
CA ASP A 149 -10.39 -11.71 23.27
C ASP A 149 -11.78 -12.33 23.19
N ALA A 150 -11.87 -13.67 23.13
CA ALA A 150 -13.16 -14.35 23.27
C ALA A 150 -13.83 -14.02 24.61
N PHE A 151 -13.09 -13.86 25.71
CA PHE A 151 -13.65 -13.54 27.01
C PHE A 151 -13.76 -12.02 27.28
N LEU A 152 -13.21 -11.18 26.41
CA LEU A 152 -13.27 -9.73 26.50
C LEU A 152 -14.38 -9.27 25.57
N PHE A 153 -15.60 -9.07 26.09
CA PHE A 153 -16.76 -8.64 25.30
C PHE A 153 -16.52 -7.28 24.62
N ASN A 154 -15.86 -7.31 23.47
CA ASN A 154 -15.63 -6.19 22.57
C ASN A 154 -16.73 -6.17 21.50
N ASN A 155 -17.05 -4.98 21.00
CA ASN A 155 -18.29 -4.63 20.31
C ASN A 155 -18.56 -5.41 18.99
N SER A 156 -18.91 -6.69 19.10
CA SER A 156 -19.05 -7.59 17.98
C SER A 156 -20.39 -8.34 18.06
N PHE A 157 -21.28 -7.99 17.14
CA PHE A 157 -22.51 -8.72 16.78
C PHE A 157 -22.30 -10.24 16.53
N THR A 158 -21.06 -10.72 16.52
CA THR A 158 -20.65 -12.13 16.33
C THR A 158 -20.78 -13.00 17.58
N TYR A 159 -20.93 -12.41 18.78
CA TYR A 159 -20.94 -13.18 20.03
C TYR A 159 -22.30 -13.84 20.34
N ASP A 160 -23.41 -13.26 19.84
CA ASP A 160 -24.78 -13.80 19.96
C ASP A 160 -24.85 -15.26 19.45
N THR A 161 -24.17 -15.55 18.35
CA THR A 161 -24.13 -16.88 17.71
C THR A 161 -23.24 -17.87 18.46
N TYR A 162 -22.19 -17.37 19.12
CA TYR A 162 -21.16 -18.20 19.75
C TYR A 162 -21.67 -18.83 21.06
N ILE A 163 -22.31 -18.06 21.95
CA ILE A 163 -22.86 -18.60 23.22
C ILE A 163 -24.04 -19.57 22.97
N GLN A 164 -24.89 -19.30 21.99
CA GLN A 164 -26.00 -20.19 21.62
C GLN A 164 -25.52 -21.56 21.12
N THR A 165 -24.31 -21.65 20.60
CA THR A 165 -23.70 -22.90 20.11
C THR A 165 -23.18 -23.78 21.26
N PHE A 166 -22.75 -23.17 22.37
CA PHE A 166 -22.20 -23.90 23.53
C PHE A 166 -23.18 -24.09 24.69
N HIS A 167 -24.26 -23.29 24.75
CA HIS A 167 -25.33 -23.41 25.73
C HIS A 167 -26.71 -23.27 25.05
N PRO A 168 -27.18 -24.32 24.34
CA PRO A 168 -28.44 -24.28 23.58
C PRO A 168 -29.70 -24.06 24.44
N ASP A 169 -29.58 -24.23 25.76
CA ASP A 169 -30.68 -24.14 26.73
C ASP A 169 -31.08 -22.69 27.06
N VAL A 170 -30.30 -21.70 26.60
CA VAL A 170 -30.53 -20.27 26.87
C VAL A 170 -31.49 -19.69 25.83
N SER A 171 -32.78 -19.88 26.06
CA SER A 171 -33.82 -19.22 25.26
C SER A 171 -34.04 -17.76 25.70
N LYS A 172 -33.84 -16.80 24.79
CA LYS A 172 -34.46 -15.48 24.95
C LYS A 172 -35.97 -15.66 24.75
N ILE A 173 -36.76 -15.33 25.77
CA ILE A 173 -38.22 -15.18 25.61
C ILE A 173 -38.43 -14.10 24.55
N ARG A 174 -39.00 -14.48 23.40
CA ARG A 174 -39.42 -13.54 22.36
C ARG A 174 -40.91 -13.35 22.43
N PHE A 175 -41.33 -12.10 22.36
CA PHE A 175 -42.69 -11.73 21.99
C PHE A 175 -42.94 -12.15 20.54
N ASP A 176 -43.92 -13.02 20.35
CA ASP A 176 -44.40 -13.40 19.03
C ASP A 176 -45.39 -12.35 18.53
N TYR A 177 -45.00 -11.56 17.53
CA TYR A 177 -45.87 -10.58 16.89
C TYR A 177 -46.99 -11.23 16.05
N ASN A 178 -46.89 -12.54 15.78
CA ASN A 178 -47.96 -13.33 15.17
C ASN A 178 -48.90 -13.94 16.22
N ASP A 179 -48.67 -13.71 17.52
CA ASP A 179 -49.61 -14.11 18.55
C ASP A 179 -50.95 -13.42 18.31
N SER A 180 -51.94 -14.26 18.00
CA SER A 180 -53.29 -13.85 17.60
C SER A 180 -54.01 -12.98 18.62
N VAL A 181 -53.50 -12.89 19.85
CA VAL A 181 -54.02 -12.06 20.94
C VAL A 181 -53.95 -10.55 20.61
N TRP A 182 -53.12 -10.11 19.67
CA TRP A 182 -52.90 -8.68 19.36
C TRP A 182 -53.53 -8.19 18.05
N LYS A 183 -54.29 -9.04 17.34
CA LYS A 183 -54.89 -8.70 16.03
C LYS A 183 -55.99 -7.64 16.07
N ASP A 184 -56.52 -7.32 17.25
CA ASP A 184 -57.67 -6.40 17.37
C ASP A 184 -57.27 -4.94 17.67
N VAL A 185 -55.98 -4.60 17.65
CA VAL A 185 -55.53 -3.20 17.78
C VAL A 185 -55.36 -2.60 16.38
N PRO A 186 -56.18 -1.61 15.96
CA PRO A 186 -56.13 -1.07 14.61
C PRO A 186 -54.91 -0.15 14.42
N THR A 187 -53.85 -0.64 13.80
CA THR A 187 -52.74 0.20 13.33
C THR A 187 -52.98 0.72 11.92
N ILE A 188 -53.13 2.04 11.82
CA ILE A 188 -53.16 2.86 10.60
C ILE A 188 -51.79 2.74 9.92
N LEU A 189 -51.73 2.20 8.70
CA LEU A 189 -50.52 2.14 7.87
C LEU A 189 -50.52 3.28 6.84
N CYS A 190 -49.56 4.20 6.97
CA CYS A 190 -49.19 5.15 5.92
C CYS A 190 -48.67 4.38 4.68
N ARG A 191 -49.34 4.58 3.54
CA ARG A 191 -48.96 4.05 2.24
C ARG A 191 -48.38 5.20 1.41
N ASP A 192 -47.06 5.34 1.38
CA ASP A 192 -46.38 6.24 0.45
C ASP A 192 -46.08 5.50 -0.86
N THR A 193 -47.02 5.59 -1.81
CA THR A 193 -46.75 5.28 -3.22
C THR A 193 -46.19 6.52 -3.90
N VAL A 194 -44.90 6.52 -4.22
CA VAL A 194 -44.30 7.52 -5.13
C VAL A 194 -44.68 7.14 -6.58
N GLN A 195 -45.70 7.79 -7.12
CA GLN A 195 -46.00 7.77 -8.56
C GLN A 195 -45.05 8.74 -9.29
N PHE A 196 -44.17 8.21 -10.13
CA PHE A 196 -43.47 9.02 -11.13
C PHE A 196 -44.41 9.28 -12.31
N ASN A 197 -45.02 10.47 -12.33
CA ASN A 197 -45.61 11.05 -13.53
C ASN A 197 -44.51 11.73 -14.33
N SER A 198 -43.88 11.03 -15.27
CA SER A 198 -43.12 11.66 -16.35
C SER A 198 -43.76 11.35 -17.70
N THR A 199 -44.72 12.19 -18.08
CA THR A 199 -45.20 12.32 -19.45
C THR A 199 -44.12 13.00 -20.29
N GLU A 200 -43.08 12.25 -20.69
CA GLU A 200 -42.24 12.52 -21.86
C GLU A 200 -41.08 11.49 -21.94
N SER A 201 -41.31 10.35 -22.58
CA SER A 201 -40.26 9.75 -23.42
C SER A 201 -40.89 8.88 -24.51
N LYS A 202 -40.66 9.26 -25.76
CA LYS A 202 -41.23 8.66 -26.97
C LYS A 202 -40.34 7.54 -27.55
N TYR A 203 -39.42 6.99 -26.76
CA TYR A 203 -38.41 6.02 -27.20
C TYR A 203 -38.18 4.91 -26.18
N VAL A 204 -39.20 4.09 -25.91
CA VAL A 204 -38.97 2.74 -25.39
C VAL A 204 -39.45 1.76 -26.46
N LYS A 205 -38.50 1.35 -27.29
CA LYS A 205 -38.67 0.37 -28.37
C LYS A 205 -38.82 -1.01 -27.71
N LYS A 206 -39.97 -1.66 -27.96
CA LYS A 206 -40.34 -3.05 -27.60
C LYS A 206 -39.17 -3.93 -27.15
N MET A 207 -39.05 -4.17 -25.85
CA MET A 207 -38.42 -5.40 -25.35
C MET A 207 -39.45 -6.52 -25.45
N HIS A 208 -39.12 -7.58 -26.19
CA HIS A 208 -39.91 -8.80 -26.21
C HIS A 208 -39.90 -9.44 -24.81
N PRO A 209 -41.04 -9.99 -24.33
CA PRO A 209 -41.04 -10.76 -23.09
C PRO A 209 -40.14 -12.00 -23.28
N LEU A 210 -39.11 -12.10 -22.43
CA LEU A 210 -38.27 -13.29 -22.30
C LEU A 210 -39.12 -14.39 -21.67
N GLU A 211 -39.43 -15.43 -22.45
CA GLU A 211 -40.06 -16.65 -21.97
C GLU A 211 -39.01 -17.45 -21.18
N ILE A 212 -39.15 -17.47 -19.85
CA ILE A 212 -38.29 -18.25 -18.96
C ILE A 212 -38.77 -19.71 -19.03
N LYS A 213 -38.02 -20.57 -19.73
CA LYS A 213 -38.15 -22.02 -19.58
C LYS A 213 -37.25 -22.49 -18.44
N GLU A 214 -37.86 -22.80 -17.31
CA GLU A 214 -37.21 -23.59 -16.27
C GLU A 214 -36.94 -24.99 -16.81
N THR A 215 -35.68 -25.42 -16.76
CA THR A 215 -35.31 -26.82 -16.97
C THR A 215 -34.77 -27.33 -15.65
N THR A 216 -35.57 -28.14 -14.97
CA THR A 216 -35.20 -28.84 -13.75
C THR A 216 -34.25 -29.97 -14.11
N TYR A 217 -33.05 -29.94 -13.55
CA TYR A 217 -32.06 -31.01 -13.72
C TYR A 217 -32.46 -32.22 -12.87
N HIS A 218 -32.70 -33.37 -13.50
CA HIS A 218 -32.97 -34.63 -12.82
C HIS A 218 -31.72 -35.51 -12.81
N PRO A 219 -31.10 -35.78 -11.64
CA PRO A 219 -29.87 -36.57 -11.53
C PRO A 219 -29.94 -37.99 -12.11
N SER A 220 -31.15 -38.54 -12.29
CA SER A 220 -31.40 -39.86 -12.84
C SER A 220 -31.05 -40.00 -14.33
N GLU A 221 -30.88 -38.89 -15.06
CA GLU A 221 -30.68 -38.90 -16.52
C GLU A 221 -29.20 -38.86 -16.95
N HIS A 222 -28.26 -38.70 -16.01
CA HIS A 222 -26.82 -38.64 -16.28
C HIS A 222 -25.96 -39.57 -15.39
N PRO A 223 -26.08 -40.90 -15.54
CA PRO A 223 -25.48 -41.90 -14.63
C PRO A 223 -23.97 -42.16 -14.82
N TRP A 224 -23.26 -41.40 -15.66
CA TRP A 224 -21.89 -41.74 -16.09
C TRP A 224 -20.77 -41.00 -15.34
N ASN A 225 -21.08 -40.29 -14.25
CA ASN A 225 -20.08 -39.54 -13.48
C ASN A 225 -19.84 -40.22 -12.11
N ASN A 226 -18.98 -41.25 -12.10
CA ASN A 226 -18.68 -42.10 -10.93
C ASN A 226 -17.20 -42.02 -10.51
N ASP A 227 -16.58 -40.85 -10.58
CA ASP A 227 -15.23 -40.69 -10.02
C ASP A 227 -15.28 -40.67 -8.49
N THR A 228 -14.32 -41.39 -7.88
CA THR A 228 -14.17 -41.48 -6.44
C THR A 228 -12.81 -40.90 -6.04
N VAL A 229 -12.80 -40.07 -5.00
CA VAL A 229 -11.58 -39.59 -4.34
C VAL A 229 -11.65 -40.10 -2.90
N GLU A 230 -10.64 -40.84 -2.46
CA GLU A 230 -10.60 -41.49 -1.14
C GLU A 230 -11.81 -42.40 -0.83
N ASN A 231 -12.23 -43.21 -1.81
CA ASN A 231 -13.38 -44.13 -1.72
C ASN A 231 -14.74 -43.46 -1.42
N LYS A 232 -14.85 -42.13 -1.58
CA LYS A 232 -16.13 -41.41 -1.56
C LYS A 232 -16.48 -40.98 -2.98
N LEU A 233 -17.73 -41.20 -3.37
CA LEU A 233 -18.25 -40.80 -4.67
C LEU A 233 -18.28 -39.26 -4.73
N VAL A 234 -17.54 -38.65 -5.65
CA VAL A 234 -17.52 -37.19 -5.80
C VAL A 234 -18.31 -36.84 -7.05
N GLN A 235 -19.48 -36.24 -6.85
CA GLN A 235 -20.26 -35.65 -7.93
C GLN A 235 -19.68 -34.27 -8.26
N PHE A 236 -19.05 -34.14 -9.42
CA PHE A 236 -18.71 -32.83 -9.96
C PHE A 236 -19.98 -32.15 -10.47
N LEU A 237 -20.49 -31.18 -9.72
CA LEU A 237 -21.48 -30.23 -10.21
C LEU A 237 -20.79 -29.35 -11.26
N LEU A 238 -21.03 -29.65 -12.53
CA LEU A 238 -20.73 -28.75 -13.63
C LEU A 238 -21.79 -27.64 -13.61
N THR A 239 -21.58 -26.63 -12.78
CA THR A 239 -22.35 -25.39 -12.87
C THR A 239 -21.96 -24.69 -14.16
N GLN A 240 -22.76 -24.90 -15.21
CA GLN A 240 -22.73 -24.01 -16.36
C GLN A 240 -23.28 -22.66 -15.87
N SER A 241 -22.40 -21.70 -15.59
CA SER A 241 -22.85 -20.32 -15.39
C SER A 241 -23.35 -19.82 -16.74
N ARG A 242 -24.65 -19.96 -16.99
CA ARG A 242 -25.32 -19.16 -17.99
C ARG A 242 -25.29 -17.74 -17.47
N VAL A 243 -24.33 -16.96 -17.96
CA VAL A 243 -24.39 -15.50 -17.84
C VAL A 243 -25.53 -15.05 -18.75
N THR A 244 -26.75 -15.11 -18.22
CA THR A 244 -27.89 -14.46 -18.85
C THR A 244 -27.72 -12.97 -18.65
N LYS A 245 -27.12 -12.34 -19.66
CA LYS A 245 -27.44 -11.01 -20.18
C LYS A 245 -27.47 -9.85 -19.16
N ILE A 246 -26.35 -9.13 -19.13
CA ILE A 246 -26.25 -7.65 -19.10
C ILE A 246 -27.02 -7.00 -17.94
N ASP A 247 -26.54 -7.20 -16.71
CA ASP A 247 -26.70 -6.19 -15.66
C ASP A 247 -25.45 -5.30 -15.69
N CYS A 248 -25.61 -4.09 -16.21
CA CYS A 248 -24.55 -3.07 -16.30
C CYS A 248 -24.24 -2.40 -14.95
N TYR A 249 -24.37 -3.18 -13.88
CA TYR A 249 -24.02 -2.84 -12.51
C TYR A 249 -23.13 -3.93 -11.90
N GLY A 250 -22.31 -4.57 -12.74
CA GLY A 250 -21.19 -5.38 -12.27
C GLY A 250 -20.06 -4.44 -11.84
N THR A 251 -19.92 -4.24 -10.54
CA THR A 251 -18.77 -3.56 -9.94
C THR A 251 -17.47 -4.15 -10.49
N ASN A 252 -16.73 -3.32 -11.24
CA ASN A 252 -15.42 -3.63 -11.79
C ASN A 252 -14.42 -3.98 -10.67
N GLU A 253 -14.37 -5.24 -10.27
CA GLU A 253 -13.18 -5.83 -9.64
C GLU A 253 -12.15 -6.10 -10.74
N THR A 254 -11.44 -5.04 -11.12
CA THR A 254 -10.38 -5.11 -12.11
C THR A 254 -9.23 -5.97 -11.58
N LEU A 255 -9.04 -7.09 -12.25
CA LEU A 255 -8.00 -8.11 -12.13
C LEU A 255 -6.56 -7.51 -12.10
N TYR A 256 -6.02 -7.22 -10.91
CA TYR A 256 -4.57 -7.04 -10.69
C TYR A 256 -3.99 -8.32 -10.05
N LEU A 257 -3.84 -9.39 -10.83
CA LEU A 257 -3.52 -10.73 -10.30
C LEU A 257 -2.25 -11.39 -10.85
N ILE A 258 -1.25 -10.62 -11.29
CA ILE A 258 0.01 -11.20 -11.81
C ILE A 258 1.24 -10.98 -10.88
N GLY A 259 1.14 -10.16 -9.82
CA GLY A 259 2.24 -9.97 -8.86
C GLY A 259 2.15 -10.75 -7.54
N ALA A 260 0.98 -11.26 -7.17
CA ALA A 260 0.68 -11.67 -5.79
C ALA A 260 0.72 -13.19 -5.54
N LYS A 261 1.04 -14.02 -6.53
CA LYS A 261 0.86 -15.48 -6.43
C LYS A 261 1.77 -16.17 -5.40
N LYS A 262 2.83 -15.50 -4.95
CA LYS A 262 3.72 -15.97 -3.85
C LYS A 262 3.46 -15.27 -2.50
N LEU A 263 2.73 -14.15 -2.50
CA LEU A 263 2.32 -13.39 -1.32
C LEU A 263 0.95 -13.85 -0.79
N ASN A 264 0.04 -14.26 -1.68
CA ASN A 264 -1.27 -14.85 -1.33
C ASN A 264 -1.14 -16.23 -0.65
N GLN A 265 0.03 -16.87 -0.74
CA GLN A 265 0.30 -18.09 0.03
C GLN A 265 0.71 -17.80 1.49
N LEU A 266 0.94 -16.53 1.86
CA LEU A 266 1.42 -16.14 3.20
C LEU A 266 0.42 -15.28 3.99
N CYS A 267 -0.53 -14.60 3.33
CA CYS A 267 -1.65 -13.87 3.93
C CYS A 267 -2.79 -13.76 2.89
N PRO A 268 -3.79 -14.65 2.86
CA PRO A 268 -4.69 -14.72 1.71
C PRO A 268 -5.86 -13.75 1.70
N ASN A 269 -6.06 -12.90 2.72
CA ASN A 269 -7.15 -11.93 2.69
C ASN A 269 -6.70 -10.56 3.18
N GLY A 270 -7.12 -9.52 2.46
CA GLY A 270 -6.89 -8.12 2.79
C GLY A 270 -7.28 -7.79 4.23
N LEU A 271 -6.54 -6.84 4.79
CA LEU A 271 -6.55 -6.32 6.17
C LEU A 271 -7.89 -5.75 6.69
N ASN A 272 -9.03 -5.97 6.03
CA ASN A 272 -10.28 -5.27 6.32
C ASN A 272 -11.24 -6.00 7.27
N ASP A 273 -10.85 -7.14 7.86
CA ASP A 273 -11.71 -7.85 8.83
C ASP A 273 -10.95 -8.17 10.13
N LEU A 274 -10.74 -7.11 10.92
CA LEU A 274 -10.03 -7.08 12.21
C LEU A 274 -10.88 -7.67 13.36
N ARG A 275 -11.30 -8.94 13.25
CA ARG A 275 -11.77 -9.72 14.43
C ARG A 275 -10.98 -10.98 14.69
N ASN A 276 -9.97 -11.29 13.87
CA ASN A 276 -9.05 -12.40 14.09
C ASN A 276 -7.65 -11.95 13.68
N PHE A 277 -6.81 -11.62 14.65
CA PHE A 277 -5.53 -10.93 14.46
C PHE A 277 -4.52 -11.63 13.53
N CYS A 278 -4.73 -12.90 13.16
CA CYS A 278 -3.95 -13.63 12.15
C CYS A 278 -4.78 -14.82 11.64
N LYS A 279 -5.66 -14.61 10.64
CA LYS A 279 -6.63 -15.63 10.21
C LYS A 279 -6.03 -16.96 9.72
N GLU A 280 -4.72 -17.08 9.45
CA GLU A 280 -4.19 -18.31 8.85
C GLU A 280 -2.86 -18.88 9.32
N LYS A 281 -2.10 -18.23 10.22
CA LYS A 281 -0.81 -18.79 10.62
C LYS A 281 -0.82 -19.70 11.85
N ILE A 282 -1.95 -19.84 12.56
CA ILE A 282 -1.93 -20.45 13.90
C ILE A 282 -2.76 -21.74 14.04
N SER A 283 -3.58 -22.16 13.08
CA SER A 283 -4.16 -23.50 13.13
C SER A 283 -4.64 -23.97 11.75
N PRO A 284 -4.06 -25.05 11.17
CA PRO A 284 -4.63 -25.73 9.99
C PRO A 284 -6.02 -26.33 10.27
N SER A 285 -6.47 -26.34 11.53
CA SER A 285 -7.70 -26.99 11.97
C SER A 285 -8.82 -26.00 12.28
N TYR A 286 -9.27 -25.27 11.26
CA TYR A 286 -10.65 -24.80 11.24
C TYR A 286 -11.50 -25.92 10.65
N PHE A 287 -12.49 -26.43 11.39
CA PHE A 287 -13.48 -27.35 10.84
C PHE A 287 -14.73 -26.56 10.42
N GLU A 288 -15.29 -26.92 9.28
CA GLU A 288 -16.55 -26.35 8.80
C GLU A 288 -17.70 -27.09 9.47
N TYR A 289 -18.60 -26.33 10.11
CA TYR A 289 -19.89 -26.87 10.54
C TYR A 289 -20.77 -27.03 9.29
N GLU A 290 -20.89 -28.25 8.77
CA GLU A 290 -21.85 -28.58 7.71
C GLU A 290 -23.26 -28.64 8.30
N LYS A 291 -24.15 -27.79 7.78
CA LYS A 291 -25.61 -27.71 8.03
C LYS A 291 -26.07 -27.12 9.37
N TYR A 292 -26.56 -25.88 9.27
CA TYR A 292 -27.47 -25.25 10.22
C TYR A 292 -28.90 -25.75 9.96
N ASP A 293 -29.51 -26.42 10.94
CA ASP A 293 -30.94 -26.69 10.90
C ASP A 293 -31.73 -25.37 11.00
N ASN A 294 -32.60 -25.17 10.01
CA ASN A 294 -33.60 -24.13 9.65
C ASN A 294 -33.96 -22.94 10.59
N ILE A 295 -33.65 -22.92 11.88
CA ILE A 295 -34.00 -21.81 12.78
C ILE A 295 -33.08 -20.58 12.60
N PHE A 296 -31.83 -20.78 12.20
CA PHE A 296 -30.86 -19.69 12.04
C PHE A 296 -31.06 -18.85 10.76
N LEU A 297 -31.52 -19.49 9.67
CA LEU A 297 -31.78 -18.81 8.40
C LEU A 297 -32.96 -17.83 8.48
N GLU A 298 -34.02 -18.21 9.22
CA GLU A 298 -35.18 -17.34 9.42
C GLU A 298 -34.85 -16.11 10.29
N TYR A 299 -33.84 -16.23 11.16
CA TYR A 299 -33.39 -15.16 12.03
C TYR A 299 -32.45 -14.17 11.32
N ALA A 300 -31.52 -14.68 10.52
CA ALA A 300 -30.63 -13.84 9.69
C ALA A 300 -31.42 -13.07 8.61
N ALA A 301 -32.44 -13.68 8.01
CA ALA A 301 -33.23 -13.04 6.96
C ALA A 301 -34.08 -11.84 7.43
N ARG A 302 -34.40 -11.74 8.72
CA ARG A 302 -35.35 -10.72 9.24
C ARG A 302 -34.71 -9.49 9.89
N ARG A 303 -33.40 -9.51 10.19
CA ARG A 303 -32.73 -8.42 10.94
C ARG A 303 -31.91 -7.44 10.09
N PHE A 304 -31.64 -7.77 8.81
CA PHE A 304 -30.84 -6.91 7.92
C PHE A 304 -31.74 -6.05 7.01
N HIS A 305 -32.38 -5.03 7.61
CA HIS A 305 -33.02 -3.95 6.86
C HIS A 305 -32.17 -2.67 6.75
N PHE A 306 -30.83 -2.78 6.88
CA PHE A 306 -29.92 -1.69 6.53
C PHE A 306 -29.11 -2.05 5.29
N ARG A 307 -29.35 -1.27 4.22
CA ARG A 307 -28.61 -1.29 2.95
C ARG A 307 -27.13 -1.01 3.20
N GLY A 308 -26.27 -1.96 2.85
CA GLY A 308 -24.84 -1.70 2.68
C GLY A 308 -23.99 -2.97 2.70
N TRP A 309 -23.73 -3.51 1.50
CA TRP A 309 -22.53 -4.30 1.18
C TRP A 309 -22.27 -5.60 1.96
N TYR A 310 -23.10 -6.62 1.76
CA TYR A 310 -22.64 -8.01 1.91
C TYR A 310 -23.30 -8.89 0.84
N TYR A 311 -22.46 -9.59 0.07
CA TYR A 311 -22.89 -10.69 -0.78
C TYR A 311 -23.45 -11.80 0.14
N ARG A 312 -24.72 -12.14 -0.05
CA ARG A 312 -25.30 -13.36 0.50
C ARG A 312 -24.78 -14.52 -0.34
N ASP A 313 -23.72 -15.17 0.13
CA ASP A 313 -23.37 -16.51 -0.31
C ASP A 313 -24.20 -17.49 0.54
N ASP A 314 -24.94 -18.40 -0.09
CA ASP A 314 -25.90 -19.31 0.56
C ASP A 314 -25.25 -20.37 1.49
N ASN A 315 -23.93 -20.32 1.69
CA ASN A 315 -23.16 -21.23 2.53
C ASN A 315 -22.37 -20.49 3.61
N PHE A 316 -23.06 -19.93 4.61
CA PHE A 316 -22.39 -19.46 5.83
C PHE A 316 -22.00 -20.66 6.71
N SER A 317 -20.83 -21.26 6.48
CA SER A 317 -20.21 -22.15 7.47
C SER A 317 -19.46 -21.30 8.51
N ILE A 318 -19.93 -21.32 9.77
CA ILE A 318 -19.15 -20.73 10.87
C ILE A 318 -17.91 -21.62 11.06
N LYS A 319 -16.73 -21.03 10.84
CA LYS A 319 -15.44 -21.67 11.09
C LYS A 319 -15.07 -21.42 12.55
N ILE A 320 -15.16 -22.46 13.37
CA ILE A 320 -14.74 -22.41 14.77
C ILE A 320 -13.30 -22.91 14.86
N ASN A 321 -12.45 -22.19 15.60
CA ASN A 321 -11.08 -22.62 15.86
C ASN A 321 -11.09 -23.85 16.78
N LYS A 322 -10.57 -24.98 16.31
CA LYS A 322 -10.55 -26.23 17.07
C LYS A 322 -9.83 -26.13 18.40
N ASP A 323 -8.66 -25.50 18.41
CA ASP A 323 -7.85 -25.37 19.63
C ASP A 323 -8.55 -24.56 20.71
N PHE A 324 -9.35 -23.56 20.30
CA PHE A 324 -10.15 -22.76 21.22
C PHE A 324 -11.38 -23.52 21.72
N ASN A 325 -12.06 -24.28 20.86
CA ASN A 325 -13.15 -25.17 21.26
C ASN A 325 -12.69 -26.25 22.26
N ASP A 326 -11.55 -26.88 21.97
CA ASP A 326 -10.94 -27.89 22.84
C ASP A 326 -10.57 -27.27 24.20
N PHE A 327 -10.00 -26.05 24.19
CA PHE A 327 -9.74 -25.28 25.41
C PHE A 327 -11.01 -25.02 26.21
N LEU A 328 -12.09 -24.51 25.60
CA LEU A 328 -13.36 -24.27 26.29
C LEU A 328 -13.96 -25.55 26.90
N SER A 329 -13.87 -26.68 26.21
CA SER A 329 -14.43 -27.95 26.68
C SER A 329 -13.71 -28.52 27.92
N GLN A 330 -12.45 -28.15 28.12
CA GLN A 330 -11.58 -28.70 29.17
C GLN A 330 -11.23 -27.68 30.26
N SER A 331 -11.46 -26.39 30.03
CA SER A 331 -11.00 -25.32 30.92
C SER A 331 -11.95 -25.07 32.08
N SER A 332 -11.37 -24.99 33.27
CA SER A 332 -12.03 -24.48 34.47
C SER A 332 -12.05 -22.94 34.47
N GLN A 333 -12.86 -22.35 35.36
CA GLN A 333 -12.83 -20.90 35.60
C GLN A 333 -11.42 -20.42 36.00
N ALA A 334 -10.64 -21.23 36.71
CA ALA A 334 -9.26 -20.89 37.07
C ALA A 334 -8.33 -20.82 35.85
N ASP A 335 -8.54 -21.67 34.85
CA ASP A 335 -7.73 -21.68 33.61
C ASP A 335 -8.02 -20.43 32.76
N VAL A 336 -9.28 -20.01 32.68
CA VAL A 336 -9.67 -18.76 32.00
C VAL A 336 -9.10 -17.54 32.75
N LEU A 337 -9.13 -17.53 34.09
CA LEU A 337 -8.49 -16.47 34.87
C LEU A 337 -6.98 -16.41 34.62
N GLN A 338 -6.31 -17.56 34.56
CA GLN A 338 -4.88 -17.64 34.25
C GLN A 338 -4.57 -17.09 32.86
N LEU A 339 -5.41 -17.40 31.86
CA LEU A 339 -5.32 -16.86 30.51
C LEU A 339 -5.48 -15.33 30.50
N LEU A 340 -6.50 -14.78 31.16
CA LEU A 340 -6.72 -13.35 31.25
C LEU A 340 -5.58 -12.62 31.99
N ASN A 341 -5.05 -13.21 33.07
CA ASN A 341 -3.88 -12.67 33.77
C ASN A 341 -2.60 -12.76 32.91
N LYS A 342 -2.49 -13.76 32.03
CA LYS A 342 -1.41 -13.84 31.04
C LYS A 342 -1.55 -12.73 30.01
N TYR A 343 -2.77 -12.46 29.55
CA TYR A 343 -3.08 -11.36 28.65
C TYR A 343 -2.76 -9.99 29.28
N GLU A 344 -3.15 -9.75 30.53
CA GLU A 344 -2.80 -8.51 31.25
C GLU A 344 -1.29 -8.30 31.39
N ARG A 345 -0.54 -9.36 31.71
CA ARG A 345 0.93 -9.33 31.75
C ARG A 345 1.54 -8.99 30.38
N LEU A 346 0.94 -9.48 29.30
CA LEU A 346 1.34 -9.14 27.93
C LEU A 346 1.13 -7.66 27.65
N LEU A 347 -0.06 -7.12 28.00
CA LEU A 347 -0.36 -5.69 27.82
C LEU A 347 0.62 -4.80 28.61
N ASN A 348 0.91 -5.16 29.86
CA ASN A 348 1.91 -4.48 30.69
C ASN A 348 3.31 -4.52 30.07
N ARG A 349 3.74 -5.70 29.61
CA ARG A 349 5.07 -5.90 29.00
C ARG A 349 5.26 -4.97 27.81
N HIS A 350 4.27 -4.86 26.94
CA HIS A 350 4.35 -4.02 25.74
C HIS A 350 3.89 -2.59 25.96
N GLN A 351 3.68 -2.15 27.20
CA GLN A 351 3.21 -0.80 27.56
C GLN A 351 1.96 -0.39 26.78
N ILE A 352 1.05 -1.35 26.56
CA ILE A 352 -0.23 -1.10 25.90
C ILE A 352 -1.16 -0.45 26.91
N GLY A 353 -1.87 0.61 26.52
CA GLY A 353 -2.87 1.23 27.37
C GLY A 353 -4.04 0.26 27.59
N TYR A 354 -4.37 -0.04 28.84
CA TYR A 354 -5.55 -0.83 29.17
C TYR A 354 -6.06 -0.47 30.55
N SER A 355 -7.29 -0.88 30.81
CA SER A 355 -7.85 -0.92 32.15
C SER A 355 -8.78 -2.11 32.21
N LEU A 356 -8.31 -3.20 32.83
CA LEU A 356 -8.98 -4.49 32.94
C LEU A 356 -9.02 -4.91 34.41
N ASN A 357 -10.11 -5.53 34.82
CA ASN A 357 -10.17 -6.32 36.05
C ASN A 357 -10.59 -7.73 35.66
N THR A 358 -9.60 -8.60 35.45
CA THR A 358 -9.81 -9.96 34.92
C THR A 358 -10.74 -10.80 35.80
N SER A 359 -10.68 -10.61 37.13
CA SER A 359 -11.53 -11.29 38.08
C SER A 359 -13.00 -10.87 37.99
N GLU A 360 -13.27 -9.57 37.88
CA GLU A 360 -14.62 -9.02 37.76
C GLU A 360 -15.24 -9.31 36.37
N ILE A 361 -14.43 -9.26 35.31
CA ILE A 361 -14.86 -9.69 33.96
C ILE A 361 -15.28 -11.16 34.00
N LEU A 362 -14.43 -12.02 34.53
CA LEU A 362 -14.70 -13.45 34.57
C LEU A 362 -15.92 -13.79 35.44
N ASP A 363 -16.03 -13.16 36.61
CA ASP A 363 -17.18 -13.30 37.50
C ASP A 363 -18.47 -12.86 36.80
N TYR A 364 -18.44 -11.74 36.07
CA TYR A 364 -19.57 -11.28 35.26
C TYR A 364 -19.97 -12.27 34.17
N VAL A 365 -19.00 -12.75 33.36
CA VAL A 365 -19.22 -13.76 32.30
C VAL A 365 -19.88 -15.02 32.89
N TRP A 366 -19.40 -15.47 34.05
CA TRP A 366 -19.80 -16.75 34.64
C TRP A 366 -21.10 -16.69 35.43
N LYS A 367 -21.37 -15.57 36.11
CA LYS A 367 -22.63 -15.36 36.86
C LYS A 367 -23.83 -15.10 35.95
N ARG A 368 -23.62 -14.43 34.81
CA ARG A 368 -24.71 -14.01 33.91
C ARG A 368 -24.89 -14.88 32.66
N LYS A 369 -24.52 -16.16 32.72
CA LYS A 369 -24.64 -17.12 31.59
C LYS A 369 -25.98 -17.08 30.85
N HIS A 370 -27.08 -16.72 31.52
CA HIS A 370 -28.44 -16.77 30.96
C HIS A 370 -29.04 -15.40 30.55
N ASN A 371 -28.48 -14.25 30.99
CA ASN A 371 -29.11 -12.93 30.85
C ASN A 371 -28.10 -11.82 30.49
N MET A 372 -27.16 -12.10 29.58
CA MET A 372 -26.28 -11.05 29.06
C MET A 372 -27.02 -10.19 28.03
N ASN A 373 -27.28 -8.93 28.37
CA ASN A 373 -27.38 -7.90 27.34
C ASN A 373 -25.97 -7.70 26.79
N PHE A 374 -25.79 -7.93 25.49
CA PHE A 374 -24.49 -8.02 24.80
C PHE A 374 -23.85 -6.66 24.56
N SER A 375 -23.98 -5.78 25.53
CA SER A 375 -23.27 -4.53 25.55
C SER A 375 -21.78 -4.81 25.73
N PRO A 376 -20.91 -4.19 24.93
CA PRO A 376 -19.47 -4.39 25.07
C PRO A 376 -19.02 -3.88 26.44
N ILE A 377 -18.48 -4.79 27.24
CA ILE A 377 -17.93 -4.50 28.57
C ILE A 377 -16.49 -3.99 28.41
N VAL A 378 -15.79 -4.44 27.36
CA VAL A 378 -14.43 -4.04 27.02
C VAL A 378 -14.45 -3.32 25.67
N GLY A 379 -14.05 -2.06 25.60
CA GLY A 379 -13.95 -1.36 24.32
C GLY A 379 -12.54 -1.36 23.75
N GLN A 380 -12.48 -1.09 22.44
CA GLN A 380 -11.26 -1.13 21.61
C GLN A 380 -10.32 0.06 21.81
N SER A 381 -10.81 1.13 22.43
CA SER A 381 -10.01 2.27 22.86
C SER A 381 -10.79 3.01 23.93
N SER A 382 -10.08 3.77 24.76
CA SER A 382 -10.74 4.81 25.54
C SER A 382 -10.51 6.14 24.86
N ASN A 383 -11.55 6.70 24.25
CA ASN A 383 -11.52 8.09 23.79
C ASN A 383 -11.24 9.05 24.96
N ASN A 384 -11.51 8.61 26.20
CA ASN A 384 -11.19 9.34 27.42
C ASN A 384 -10.98 8.37 28.61
N PRO A 385 -9.75 7.89 28.88
CA PRO A 385 -9.48 6.95 29.97
C PRO A 385 -9.85 7.52 31.34
N LYS A 386 -9.82 8.85 31.49
CA LYS A 386 -10.32 9.52 32.70
C LYS A 386 -11.83 9.36 32.86
N GLN A 387 -12.60 9.32 31.77
CA GLN A 387 -14.04 9.08 31.83
C GLN A 387 -14.34 7.67 32.33
N VAL A 388 -13.57 6.66 31.89
CA VAL A 388 -13.71 5.29 32.40
C VAL A 388 -13.45 5.23 33.91
N GLU A 389 -12.42 5.92 34.40
CA GLU A 389 -12.17 6.05 35.85
C GLU A 389 -13.31 6.77 36.58
N LEU A 390 -13.84 7.87 36.02
CA LEU A 390 -14.95 8.63 36.59
C LEU A 390 -16.23 7.80 36.65
N ASP A 391 -16.53 7.03 35.60
CA ASP A 391 -17.70 6.15 35.56
C ASP A 391 -17.55 5.03 36.60
N ARG A 392 -16.35 4.46 36.75
CA ARG A 392 -16.08 3.48 37.83
C ARG A 392 -16.28 4.07 39.21
N ALA A 393 -15.77 5.28 39.45
CA ALA A 393 -15.97 5.98 40.71
C ALA A 393 -17.45 6.32 40.96
N ARG A 394 -18.22 6.64 39.91
CA ARG A 394 -19.63 7.01 39.97
C ARG A 394 -20.54 5.82 40.28
N PHE A 395 -20.33 4.68 39.62
CA PHE A 395 -21.22 3.52 39.72
C PHE A 395 -20.74 2.49 40.75
N GLY A 396 -19.46 2.50 41.11
CA GLY A 396 -18.86 1.66 42.13
C GLY A 396 -18.58 0.22 41.69
N ASN A 397 -19.47 -0.38 40.89
CA ASN A 397 -19.30 -1.73 40.34
C ASN A 397 -19.95 -1.87 38.95
N LEU A 398 -19.55 -2.91 38.22
CA LEU A 398 -20.06 -3.19 36.87
C LEU A 398 -21.58 -3.45 36.83
N GLU A 399 -22.16 -4.05 37.87
CA GLU A 399 -23.60 -4.36 37.90
C GLU A 399 -24.47 -3.10 37.91
N ASN A 400 -24.08 -2.10 38.70
CA ASN A 400 -24.75 -0.81 38.77
C ASN A 400 -24.61 -0.03 37.47
N TYR A 401 -23.44 -0.12 36.83
CA TYR A 401 -23.19 0.50 35.53
C TYR A 401 -24.07 -0.12 34.44
N GLU A 402 -24.13 -1.45 34.35
CA GLU A 402 -25.01 -2.16 33.40
C GLU A 402 -26.50 -1.92 33.67
N ALA A 403 -26.90 -1.83 34.94
CA ALA A 403 -28.28 -1.51 35.31
C ALA A 403 -28.65 -0.08 34.87
N TYR A 404 -27.75 0.89 35.06
CA TYR A 404 -27.92 2.25 34.58
C TYR A 404 -28.00 2.31 33.05
N LYS A 405 -27.05 1.67 32.38
CA LYS A 405 -26.99 1.52 30.91
C LYS A 405 -28.27 0.96 30.32
N SER A 406 -28.85 -0.06 30.96
CA SER A 406 -30.12 -0.65 30.50
C SER A 406 -31.33 0.30 30.56
N GLN A 407 -31.22 1.41 31.28
CA GLN A 407 -32.28 2.40 31.47
C GLN A 407 -32.09 3.66 30.61
N THR A 408 -30.93 3.84 29.98
CA THR A 408 -30.59 5.05 29.23
C THR A 408 -30.35 4.77 27.75
N ASP A 409 -31.12 5.41 26.87
CA ASP A 409 -30.96 5.30 25.40
C ASP A 409 -29.77 6.11 24.85
N ASP A 410 -28.91 6.68 25.69
CA ASP A 410 -27.85 7.59 25.26
C ASP A 410 -26.68 6.84 24.59
N VAL A 411 -26.53 7.07 23.28
CA VAL A 411 -25.74 6.26 22.32
C VAL A 411 -24.20 6.41 22.43
N TYR A 412 -23.67 7.08 23.45
CA TYR A 412 -22.23 7.39 23.56
C TYR A 412 -21.53 6.78 24.78
N GLU A 413 -21.86 5.54 25.10
CA GLU A 413 -21.33 4.92 26.31
C GLU A 413 -19.90 4.41 26.13
N GLN A 414 -18.99 4.97 26.92
CA GLN A 414 -17.64 4.45 27.11
C GLN A 414 -17.72 3.06 27.73
N PRO A 415 -16.87 2.12 27.33
CA PRO A 415 -16.87 0.79 27.89
C PRO A 415 -16.41 0.80 29.36
N TRP A 416 -16.86 -0.15 30.18
CA TRP A 416 -16.44 -0.25 31.58
C TRP A 416 -14.95 -0.61 31.71
N TYR A 417 -14.44 -1.42 30.80
CA TYR A 417 -13.02 -1.73 30.61
C TYR A 417 -12.57 -1.32 29.21
N PHE A 418 -11.27 -1.15 29.00
CA PHE A 418 -10.75 -0.92 27.66
C PHE A 418 -9.39 -1.56 27.49
N VAL A 419 -9.07 -1.85 26.23
CA VAL A 419 -7.72 -2.16 25.77
C VAL A 419 -7.49 -1.34 24.52
N GLU A 420 -6.35 -0.66 24.42
CA GLU A 420 -5.96 0.09 23.23
C GLU A 420 -5.59 -0.87 22.08
N THR A 421 -6.59 -1.41 21.39
CA THR A 421 -6.38 -2.42 20.34
C THR A 421 -5.59 -1.85 19.16
N GLY A 422 -5.70 -0.55 18.89
CA GLY A 422 -4.86 0.12 17.89
C GLY A 422 -3.37 0.06 18.22
N GLN A 423 -3.00 0.08 19.50
CA GLN A 423 -1.58 -0.08 19.89
C GLN A 423 -1.09 -1.50 19.68
N LEU A 424 -1.98 -2.46 19.94
CA LEU A 424 -1.72 -3.88 19.74
C LEU A 424 -1.58 -4.23 18.25
N GLU A 425 -2.48 -3.73 17.41
CA GLU A 425 -2.40 -3.83 15.94
C GLU A 425 -1.09 -3.24 15.42
N GLN A 426 -0.70 -2.08 15.95
CA GLN A 426 0.52 -1.41 15.54
C GLN A 426 1.79 -2.21 15.93
N LEU A 427 1.80 -2.77 17.15
CA LEU A 427 2.87 -3.67 17.62
C LEU A 427 3.03 -4.87 16.69
N TYR A 428 1.93 -5.53 16.33
CA TYR A 428 1.98 -6.70 15.45
C TYR A 428 2.35 -6.36 14.02
N SER A 429 1.76 -5.30 13.46
CA SER A 429 2.06 -4.84 12.11
C SER A 429 3.54 -4.52 11.96
N ASN A 430 4.14 -3.83 12.94
CA ASN A 430 5.57 -3.54 12.96
C ASN A 430 6.42 -4.80 13.16
N SER A 431 6.03 -5.69 14.07
CA SER A 431 6.75 -6.94 14.31
C SER A 431 6.76 -7.85 13.08
N LEU A 432 5.63 -7.95 12.37
CA LEU A 432 5.50 -8.73 11.15
C LEU A 432 6.39 -8.16 10.03
N ARG A 433 6.34 -6.84 9.79
CA ARG A 433 7.18 -6.16 8.78
C ARG A 433 8.68 -6.22 9.09
N ALA A 434 9.04 -6.37 10.36
CA ALA A 434 10.43 -6.53 10.77
C ALA A 434 10.96 -7.95 10.52
N HIS A 435 10.14 -8.98 10.73
CA HIS A 435 10.49 -10.39 10.47
C HIS A 435 10.36 -10.79 9.00
N ASP A 436 9.45 -10.17 8.26
CA ASP A 436 9.32 -10.33 6.81
C ASP A 436 9.56 -8.99 6.09
N PRO A 437 10.83 -8.57 5.96
CA PRO A 437 11.16 -7.31 5.34
C PRO A 437 10.91 -7.39 3.83
N ALA A 438 9.70 -7.03 3.41
CA ALA A 438 9.46 -6.71 2.02
C ALA A 438 10.44 -5.60 1.60
N ILE A 439 11.19 -5.84 0.53
CA ILE A 439 12.03 -4.81 -0.08
C ILE A 439 11.07 -3.69 -0.49
N ASN A 440 11.27 -2.50 0.07
CA ASN A 440 10.56 -1.32 -0.38
C ASN A 440 11.14 -0.89 -1.73
N TRP A 441 10.68 -1.56 -2.78
CA TRP A 441 11.11 -1.33 -4.16
C TRP A 441 10.92 0.14 -4.54
N MET A 442 9.82 0.76 -4.12
CA MET A 442 9.57 2.17 -4.40
C MET A 442 10.67 3.07 -3.83
N ALA A 443 11.05 2.88 -2.57
CA ALA A 443 12.15 3.65 -1.96
C ALA A 443 13.49 3.40 -2.68
N PHE A 444 13.79 2.15 -3.05
CA PHE A 444 14.99 1.79 -3.81
C PHE A 444 15.03 2.50 -5.16
N ILE A 445 13.94 2.44 -5.92
CA ILE A 445 13.76 3.08 -7.22
C ILE A 445 13.91 4.60 -7.10
N VAL A 446 13.18 5.22 -6.17
CA VAL A 446 13.27 6.67 -5.91
C VAL A 446 14.70 7.07 -5.57
N SER A 447 15.43 6.25 -4.81
CA SER A 447 16.84 6.52 -4.48
C SER A 447 17.76 6.52 -5.70
N ILE A 448 17.50 5.63 -6.68
CA ILE A 448 18.26 5.55 -7.92
C ILE A 448 17.92 6.75 -8.82
N PHE A 449 16.64 7.11 -8.95
CA PHE A 449 16.22 8.28 -9.72
C PHE A 449 16.78 9.58 -9.14
N PHE A 450 16.76 9.72 -7.82
CA PHE A 450 17.42 10.83 -7.12
C PHE A 450 18.91 10.88 -7.44
N ALA A 451 19.61 9.73 -7.34
CA ALA A 451 21.03 9.65 -7.64
C ALA A 451 21.34 10.00 -9.11
N LEU A 452 20.50 9.55 -10.05
CA LEU A 452 20.61 9.87 -11.47
C LEU A 452 20.41 11.37 -11.70
N GLY A 453 19.39 11.98 -11.11
CA GLY A 453 19.13 13.42 -11.18
C GLY A 453 20.32 14.24 -10.68
N CYS A 454 20.85 13.93 -9.50
CA CYS A 454 22.05 14.58 -8.97
C CYS A 454 23.27 14.34 -9.87
N ALA A 455 23.49 13.10 -10.32
CA ALA A 455 24.60 12.77 -11.20
C ALA A 455 24.57 13.58 -12.50
N LEU A 456 23.38 13.73 -13.10
CA LEU A 456 23.19 14.52 -14.31
C LEU A 456 23.48 16.01 -14.10
N VAL A 457 23.00 16.59 -13.00
CA VAL A 457 23.27 17.99 -12.67
C VAL A 457 24.78 18.22 -12.52
N PHE A 458 25.47 17.39 -11.74
CA PHE A 458 26.92 17.52 -11.54
C PHE A 458 27.71 17.20 -12.81
N PHE A 459 27.24 16.27 -13.64
CA PHE A 459 27.83 15.98 -14.94
C PHE A 459 27.74 17.16 -15.90
N LEU A 460 26.58 17.83 -15.94
CA LEU A 460 26.39 19.06 -16.70
C LEU A 460 27.34 20.17 -16.22
N PHE A 461 27.51 20.36 -14.91
CA PHE A 461 28.50 21.30 -14.35
C PHE A 461 29.95 20.92 -14.64
N ALA A 462 30.25 19.62 -14.77
CA ALA A 462 31.59 19.16 -15.11
C ALA A 462 31.98 19.47 -16.57
N ILE A 463 30.99 19.47 -17.48
CA ILE A 463 31.19 19.71 -18.92
C ILE A 463 31.00 21.18 -19.28
N GLY A 464 30.06 21.86 -18.62
CA GLY A 464 29.66 23.23 -18.92
C GLY A 464 30.33 24.30 -18.07
N ASN A 465 30.25 25.54 -18.54
CA ASN A 465 30.46 26.70 -17.68
C ASN A 465 29.19 26.93 -16.84
N PRO A 466 29.27 27.20 -15.52
CA PRO A 466 28.11 27.51 -14.69
C PRO A 466 27.16 28.55 -15.30
N ILE A 467 27.70 29.58 -15.97
CA ILE A 467 26.90 30.62 -16.63
C ILE A 467 26.04 30.01 -17.76
N ASN A 468 26.62 29.11 -18.56
CA ASN A 468 25.89 28.46 -19.64
C ASN A 468 24.76 27.57 -19.09
N LEU A 469 24.92 26.99 -17.91
CA LEU A 469 23.86 26.20 -17.28
C LEU A 469 22.70 27.05 -16.77
N ILE A 470 22.96 28.25 -16.25
CA ILE A 470 21.92 29.21 -15.89
C ILE A 470 21.13 29.63 -17.13
N ILE A 471 21.85 29.88 -18.24
CA ILE A 471 21.21 30.18 -19.53
C ILE A 471 20.39 29.00 -20.04
N VAL A 472 20.91 27.76 -19.93
CA VAL A 472 20.18 26.54 -20.30
C VAL A 472 18.93 26.36 -19.46
N ALA A 473 18.99 26.60 -18.14
CA ALA A 473 17.82 26.52 -17.27
C ALA A 473 16.76 27.55 -17.68
N SER A 474 17.19 28.77 -18.00
CA SER A 474 16.29 29.84 -18.47
C SER A 474 15.67 29.52 -19.83
N ALA A 475 16.49 29.07 -20.79
CA ALA A 475 16.04 28.66 -22.12
C ALA A 475 15.11 27.44 -22.06
N GLY A 476 15.40 26.48 -21.18
CA GLY A 476 14.55 25.33 -20.90
C GLY A 476 13.20 25.75 -20.31
N GLY A 477 13.18 26.71 -19.39
CA GLY A 477 11.94 27.29 -18.85
C GLY A 477 11.09 27.97 -19.93
N VAL A 478 11.70 28.80 -20.78
CA VAL A 478 11.01 29.40 -21.94
C VAL A 478 10.48 28.31 -22.87
N PHE A 479 11.25 27.25 -23.11
CA PHE A 479 10.84 26.13 -23.95
C PHE A 479 9.64 25.37 -23.39
N VAL A 480 9.57 25.18 -22.07
CA VAL A 480 8.41 24.59 -21.38
C VAL A 480 7.18 25.50 -21.52
N ILE A 481 7.33 26.80 -21.32
CA ILE A 481 6.23 27.77 -21.48
C ILE A 481 5.70 27.76 -22.93
N LEU A 482 6.59 27.76 -23.93
CA LEU A 482 6.20 27.66 -25.34
C LEU A 482 5.48 26.35 -25.64
N ASN A 483 5.91 25.23 -25.03
CA ASN A 483 5.18 23.98 -25.13
C ASN A 483 3.78 24.08 -24.53
N ILE A 484 3.63 24.65 -23.34
CA ILE A 484 2.32 24.82 -22.71
C ILE A 484 1.42 25.70 -23.57
N LEU A 485 1.93 26.83 -24.08
CA LEU A 485 1.16 27.72 -24.96
C LEU A 485 0.73 27.03 -26.25
N PHE A 486 1.64 26.30 -26.91
CA PHE A 486 1.32 25.56 -28.12
C PHE A 486 0.28 24.46 -27.83
N PHE A 487 0.38 23.80 -26.66
CA PHE A 487 -0.59 22.79 -26.24
C PHE A 487 -1.99 23.40 -26.05
N VAL A 488 -2.09 24.56 -25.38
CA VAL A 488 -3.36 25.28 -25.18
C VAL A 488 -3.97 25.68 -26.52
N VAL A 489 -3.20 26.29 -27.42
CA VAL A 489 -3.67 26.67 -28.76
C VAL A 489 -4.12 25.45 -29.56
N PHE A 490 -3.37 24.33 -29.47
CA PHE A 490 -3.71 23.09 -30.14
C PHE A 490 -4.99 22.45 -29.57
N LEU A 491 -5.23 22.56 -28.27
CA LEU A 491 -6.47 22.12 -27.63
C LEU A 491 -7.67 22.95 -28.10
N GLU A 492 -7.52 24.27 -28.13
CA GLU A 492 -8.59 25.21 -28.50
C GLU A 492 -8.97 25.09 -29.98
N TYR A 493 -7.99 24.98 -30.89
CA TYR A 493 -8.23 24.87 -32.33
C TYR A 493 -9.01 23.61 -32.74
N HIS A 494 -8.95 22.55 -31.94
CA HIS A 494 -9.65 21.28 -32.19
C HIS A 494 -10.78 21.02 -31.18
N GLY A 495 -11.30 22.08 -30.54
CA GLY A 495 -12.12 22.01 -29.34
C GLY A 495 -13.64 21.80 -29.48
N SER A 496 -14.23 21.68 -30.68
CA SER A 496 -15.71 21.64 -30.78
C SER A 496 -16.35 20.29 -31.11
N ASP A 497 -15.74 19.41 -31.90
CA ASP A 497 -16.57 18.39 -32.60
C ASP A 497 -16.38 16.91 -32.25
N TYR A 498 -15.45 16.49 -31.40
CA TYR A 498 -15.31 15.06 -31.07
C TYR A 498 -14.99 14.80 -29.59
N GLY A 499 -16.03 14.53 -28.82
CA GLY A 499 -16.01 14.29 -27.38
C GLY A 499 -15.39 12.95 -26.96
N THR A 500 -14.07 12.81 -27.05
CA THR A 500 -13.35 11.76 -26.32
C THR A 500 -12.06 12.29 -25.71
N TYR A 501 -11.89 12.06 -24.40
CA TYR A 501 -10.67 12.36 -23.61
C TYR A 501 -9.39 11.79 -24.26
N LYS A 502 -9.53 10.75 -25.09
CA LYS A 502 -8.49 10.09 -25.89
C LYS A 502 -7.54 11.02 -26.64
N ASN A 503 -8.06 12.16 -27.10
CA ASN A 503 -7.28 13.10 -27.87
C ASN A 503 -6.27 13.89 -27.02
N THR A 504 -6.51 14.11 -25.72
CA THR A 504 -5.67 15.02 -24.93
C THR A 504 -4.27 14.45 -24.66
N GLU A 505 -4.17 13.21 -24.20
CA GLU A 505 -2.89 12.53 -23.94
C GLU A 505 -2.07 12.37 -25.22
N PHE A 506 -2.69 11.86 -26.29
CA PHE A 506 -2.03 11.71 -27.59
C PHE A 506 -1.48 13.04 -28.10
N ARG A 507 -2.26 14.13 -27.98
CA ARG A 507 -1.83 15.48 -28.36
C ARG A 507 -0.65 15.96 -27.53
N LEU A 508 -0.70 15.76 -26.21
CA LEU A 508 0.40 16.15 -25.33
C LEU A 508 1.70 15.42 -25.68
N PHE A 509 1.65 14.09 -25.81
CA PHE A 509 2.86 13.29 -26.06
C PHE A 509 3.37 13.44 -27.49
N SER A 510 2.50 13.56 -28.50
CA SER A 510 2.91 13.84 -29.88
C SER A 510 3.60 15.20 -29.98
N GLN A 511 3.08 16.21 -29.29
CA GLN A 511 3.71 17.51 -29.20
C GLN A 511 5.09 17.41 -28.55
N LEU A 512 5.20 16.81 -27.36
CA LEU A 512 6.49 16.63 -26.68
C LEU A 512 7.51 15.92 -27.56
N MET A 513 7.08 14.93 -28.35
CA MET A 513 7.92 14.22 -29.32
C MET A 513 8.38 15.12 -30.49
N VAL A 514 7.47 15.89 -31.09
CA VAL A 514 7.80 16.83 -32.18
C VAL A 514 8.79 17.90 -31.70
N PHE A 515 8.52 18.50 -30.53
CA PHE A 515 9.42 19.48 -29.92
C PHE A 515 10.80 18.89 -29.61
N SER A 516 10.83 17.65 -29.10
CA SER A 516 12.08 16.93 -28.87
C SER A 516 12.85 16.72 -30.17
N ALA A 517 12.18 16.27 -31.22
CA ALA A 517 12.78 16.05 -32.54
C ALA A 517 13.33 17.35 -33.15
N ILE A 518 12.61 18.48 -33.02
CA ILE A 518 13.07 19.80 -33.47
C ILE A 518 14.34 20.21 -32.72
N LEU A 519 14.39 20.05 -31.40
CA LEU A 519 15.59 20.37 -30.62
C LEU A 519 16.79 19.52 -31.04
N TYR A 520 16.62 18.20 -31.23
CA TYR A 520 17.69 17.33 -31.70
C TYR A 520 18.14 17.68 -33.13
N ALA A 521 17.21 18.04 -34.01
CA ALA A 521 17.52 18.51 -35.36
C ALA A 521 18.33 19.83 -35.33
N LEU A 522 17.92 20.79 -34.50
CA LEU A 522 18.65 22.04 -34.29
C LEU A 522 20.06 21.78 -33.73
N PHE A 523 20.19 20.88 -32.76
CA PHE A 523 21.50 20.47 -32.24
C PHE A 523 22.37 19.89 -33.36
N TYR A 524 21.84 19.00 -34.19
CA TYR A 524 22.57 18.40 -35.29
C TYR A 524 23.00 19.43 -36.34
N ILE A 525 22.12 20.38 -36.70
CA ILE A 525 22.44 21.49 -37.60
C ILE A 525 23.57 22.36 -37.01
N PHE A 526 23.47 22.72 -35.73
CA PHE A 526 24.49 23.52 -35.06
C PHE A 526 25.83 22.79 -34.89
N TYR A 527 25.77 21.48 -34.71
CA TYR A 527 26.93 20.62 -34.64
C TYR A 527 27.71 20.67 -35.96
N GLN A 528 27.03 20.46 -37.10
CA GLN A 528 27.63 20.47 -38.44
C GLN A 528 28.00 21.87 -38.96
N GLY A 529 27.30 22.92 -38.51
CA GLY A 529 27.52 24.29 -38.98
C GLY A 529 28.89 24.85 -38.60
N LYS A 530 29.71 25.24 -39.59
CA LYS A 530 31.05 25.81 -39.35
C LYS A 530 31.03 27.16 -38.64
N ASN A 531 29.97 27.96 -38.85
CA ASN A 531 29.86 29.34 -38.37
C ASN A 531 29.06 29.49 -37.06
N VAL A 532 28.70 28.37 -36.41
CA VAL A 532 27.88 28.42 -35.19
C VAL A 532 28.77 28.63 -33.98
N SER A 533 28.47 29.67 -33.20
CA SER A 533 29.23 29.99 -31.98
C SER A 533 29.27 28.78 -31.03
N LYS A 534 30.43 28.55 -30.42
CA LYS A 534 30.61 27.45 -29.45
C LYS A 534 29.63 27.54 -28.29
N ARG A 535 29.30 28.75 -27.84
CA ARG A 535 28.34 28.99 -26.76
C ARG A 535 26.95 28.47 -27.11
N LEU A 536 26.46 28.77 -28.32
CA LEU A 536 25.13 28.37 -28.76
C LEU A 536 25.05 26.85 -28.94
N LEU A 537 26.09 26.24 -29.52
CA LEU A 537 26.20 24.78 -29.60
C LEU A 537 26.16 24.12 -28.21
N LEU A 538 26.86 24.67 -27.22
CA LEU A 538 26.89 24.13 -25.86
C LEU A 538 25.53 24.25 -25.15
N ILE A 539 24.81 25.36 -25.37
CA ILE A 539 23.46 25.56 -24.82
C ILE A 539 22.50 24.52 -25.40
N THR A 540 22.48 24.37 -26.73
CA THR A 540 21.60 23.39 -27.39
C THR A 540 21.98 21.95 -27.03
N PHE A 541 23.29 21.66 -26.92
CA PHE A 541 23.78 20.37 -26.43
C PHE A 541 23.24 20.05 -25.03
N ASN A 542 23.33 20.98 -24.08
CA ASN A 542 22.89 20.76 -22.71
C ASN A 542 21.35 20.60 -22.62
N LEU A 543 20.58 21.36 -23.42
CA LEU A 543 19.13 21.18 -23.52
C LEU A 543 18.77 19.78 -24.04
N CYS A 544 19.42 19.34 -25.13
CA CYS A 544 19.22 18.00 -25.69
C CYS A 544 19.67 16.91 -24.73
N PHE A 545 20.75 17.12 -23.99
CA PHE A 545 21.23 16.18 -22.97
C PHE A 545 20.20 16.02 -21.84
N ALA A 546 19.65 17.11 -21.31
CA ALA A 546 18.60 17.04 -20.29
C ALA A 546 17.33 16.33 -20.82
N LEU A 547 16.97 16.63 -22.07
CA LEU A 547 15.83 16.00 -22.75
C LEU A 547 16.03 14.51 -23.02
N SER A 548 17.27 14.06 -23.24
CA SER A 548 17.59 12.64 -23.51
C SER A 548 17.17 11.69 -22.39
N VAL A 549 17.07 12.21 -21.17
CA VAL A 549 16.59 11.46 -19.99
C VAL A 549 15.09 11.19 -20.08
N LEU A 550 14.32 12.15 -20.58
CA LEU A 550 12.86 12.10 -20.66
C LEU A 550 12.36 11.50 -21.97
N PHE A 551 13.18 11.56 -23.03
CA PHE A 551 12.80 11.14 -24.37
C PHE A 551 12.27 9.70 -24.44
N PRO A 552 12.87 8.68 -23.81
CA PRO A 552 12.32 7.32 -23.84
C PRO A 552 10.93 7.21 -23.21
N ALA A 553 10.70 7.91 -22.10
CA ALA A 553 9.40 7.94 -21.45
C ALA A 553 8.35 8.62 -22.34
N PHE A 554 8.69 9.75 -22.98
CA PHE A 554 7.82 10.43 -23.94
C PHE A 554 7.52 9.55 -25.16
N LEU A 555 8.51 8.81 -25.66
CA LEU A 555 8.34 7.88 -26.76
C LEU A 555 7.39 6.75 -26.39
N PHE A 556 7.55 6.12 -25.22
CA PHE A 556 6.66 5.04 -24.79
C PHE A 556 5.24 5.54 -24.52
N LEU A 557 5.07 6.71 -23.90
CA LEU A 557 3.75 7.32 -23.68
C LEU A 557 3.07 7.71 -25.00
N PHE A 558 3.85 8.20 -25.97
CA PHE A 558 3.35 8.46 -27.32
C PHE A 558 2.91 7.17 -28.02
N LEU A 559 3.73 6.12 -27.99
CA LEU A 559 3.39 4.82 -28.58
C LEU A 559 2.18 4.19 -27.91
N GLU A 560 2.08 4.25 -26.59
CA GLU A 560 0.89 3.84 -25.84
C GLU A 560 -0.34 4.62 -26.30
N SER A 561 -0.23 5.94 -26.46
CA SER A 561 -1.35 6.76 -26.90
C SER A 561 -1.79 6.46 -28.33
N VAL A 562 -0.88 5.99 -29.19
CA VAL A 562 -1.18 5.54 -30.56
C VAL A 562 -1.81 4.15 -30.57
N LEU A 563 -1.34 3.25 -29.72
CA LEU A 563 -1.67 1.82 -29.77
C LEU A 563 -2.80 1.41 -28.82
N LYS A 564 -3.12 2.23 -27.81
CA LYS A 564 -4.23 1.94 -26.89
C LYS A 564 -5.54 1.88 -27.65
N THR A 565 -6.27 0.81 -27.45
CA THR A 565 -7.62 0.67 -27.99
C THR A 565 -8.61 0.86 -26.85
N GLU A 566 -9.68 1.61 -27.09
CA GLU A 566 -10.81 1.59 -26.17
C GLU A 566 -11.95 0.95 -26.91
N TYR A 567 -12.67 0.10 -26.22
CA TYR A 567 -13.91 -0.45 -26.70
C TYR A 567 -14.97 -0.18 -25.64
N LEU A 568 -16.19 0.11 -26.10
CA LEU A 568 -17.35 0.08 -25.24
C LEU A 568 -17.77 -1.38 -25.15
N ASP A 569 -17.90 -1.89 -23.93
CA ASP A 569 -18.53 -3.20 -23.77
C ASP A 569 -20.04 -3.11 -24.03
N SER A 570 -20.75 -4.24 -23.89
CA SER A 570 -22.20 -4.29 -24.05
C SER A 570 -22.96 -3.40 -23.05
N CYS A 571 -22.28 -2.86 -22.04
CA CYS A 571 -22.82 -2.01 -21.00
C CYS A 571 -22.53 -0.53 -21.16
N SER A 572 -21.89 -0.13 -22.27
CA SER A 572 -21.41 1.24 -22.47
C SER A 572 -20.31 1.65 -21.48
N ASP A 573 -19.70 0.69 -20.77
CA ASP A 573 -18.51 0.96 -19.98
C ASP A 573 -17.32 1.02 -20.90
N SER A 574 -16.52 2.08 -20.77
CA SER A 574 -15.31 2.24 -21.56
C SER A 574 -14.19 1.40 -20.94
N HIS A 575 -13.79 0.34 -21.64
CA HIS A 575 -12.61 -0.42 -21.29
C HIS A 575 -11.44 0.03 -22.14
N THR A 576 -10.28 0.23 -21.50
CA THR A 576 -9.03 0.58 -22.18
C THR A 576 -8.13 -0.65 -22.21
N ILE A 577 -7.80 -1.13 -23.40
CA ILE A 577 -6.75 -2.13 -23.58
C ILE A 577 -5.44 -1.37 -23.76
N HIS A 578 -4.62 -1.41 -22.72
CA HIS A 578 -3.27 -0.86 -22.74
C HIS A 578 -2.33 -1.71 -23.57
N SER A 579 -1.39 -1.08 -24.26
CA SER A 579 -0.34 -1.80 -24.98
C SER A 579 0.78 -2.24 -24.04
N LEU A 580 1.76 -2.98 -24.56
CA LEU A 580 2.97 -3.34 -23.81
C LEU A 580 3.73 -2.11 -23.29
N PHE A 581 3.64 -0.97 -23.99
CA PHE A 581 4.35 0.26 -23.62
C PHE A 581 3.82 0.90 -22.33
N TYR A 582 2.52 0.77 -22.04
CA TYR A 582 1.97 1.18 -20.75
C TYR A 582 2.67 0.46 -19.59
N TYR A 583 2.77 -0.86 -19.66
CA TYR A 583 3.44 -1.65 -18.63
C TYR A 583 4.94 -1.32 -18.52
N TRP A 584 5.59 -1.00 -19.63
CA TRP A 584 6.99 -0.54 -19.64
C TRP A 584 7.18 0.86 -19.03
N VAL A 585 6.23 1.77 -19.22
CA VAL A 585 6.23 3.08 -18.54
C VAL A 585 5.92 2.92 -17.06
N GLN A 586 5.09 1.96 -16.69
CA GLN A 586 4.83 1.66 -15.28
C GLN A 586 5.99 0.91 -14.62
N ASP A 587 6.84 0.24 -15.40
CA ASP A 587 8.04 -0.41 -14.89
C ASP A 587 9.20 0.61 -14.73
N PRO A 588 9.54 0.99 -13.49
CA PRO A 588 10.59 1.96 -13.23
C PRO A 588 11.97 1.49 -13.68
N ILE A 589 12.21 0.18 -13.76
CA ILE A 589 13.48 -0.39 -14.26
C ILE A 589 13.60 -0.10 -15.76
N VAL A 590 12.53 -0.27 -16.52
CA VAL A 590 12.54 -0.02 -17.97
C VAL A 590 12.73 1.48 -18.26
N ILE A 591 12.04 2.36 -17.53
CA ILE A 591 12.30 3.82 -17.63
C ILE A 591 13.75 4.13 -17.32
N TRP A 592 14.30 3.57 -16.24
CA TRP A 592 15.66 3.87 -15.83
C TRP A 592 16.71 3.36 -16.83
N VAL A 593 16.60 2.11 -17.28
CA VAL A 593 17.52 1.51 -18.26
C VAL A 593 17.46 2.28 -19.58
N SER A 594 16.28 2.67 -20.04
CA SER A 594 16.12 3.42 -21.29
C SER A 594 16.67 4.85 -21.18
N ALA A 595 16.39 5.56 -20.08
CA ALA A 595 16.97 6.88 -19.81
C ALA A 595 18.50 6.81 -19.72
N PHE A 596 19.04 5.85 -18.97
CA PHE A 596 20.48 5.65 -18.84
C PHE A 596 21.13 5.33 -20.20
N SER A 597 20.53 4.46 -20.99
CA SER A 597 21.01 4.12 -22.34
C SER A 597 21.03 5.33 -23.26
N ALA A 598 19.98 6.16 -23.23
CA ALA A 598 19.91 7.41 -24.01
C ALA A 598 21.03 8.38 -23.61
N ILE A 599 21.27 8.55 -22.31
CA ILE A 599 22.38 9.37 -21.80
C ILE A 599 23.73 8.83 -22.27
N LEU A 600 23.96 7.51 -22.19
CA LEU A 600 25.20 6.88 -22.63
C LEU A 600 25.47 7.11 -24.11
N LEU A 601 24.45 6.96 -24.96
CA LEU A 601 24.55 7.29 -26.38
C LEU A 601 24.92 8.77 -26.58
N PHE A 602 24.28 9.66 -25.82
CA PHE A 602 24.56 11.09 -25.91
C PHE A 602 25.97 11.47 -25.47
N THR A 603 26.58 10.71 -24.55
CA THR A 603 27.98 10.96 -24.12
C THR A 603 29.00 10.84 -25.26
N HIS A 604 28.66 10.16 -26.35
CA HIS A 604 29.51 10.05 -27.54
C HIS A 604 29.75 11.40 -28.23
N PHE A 605 28.78 12.33 -28.14
CA PHE A 605 28.85 13.64 -28.78
C PHE A 605 29.63 14.70 -27.98
N ILE A 606 29.96 14.44 -26.71
CA ILE A 606 30.62 15.42 -25.83
C ILE A 606 31.98 15.83 -26.37
N LYS A 607 32.84 14.85 -26.70
CA LYS A 607 34.22 15.13 -27.12
C LYS A 607 34.27 15.96 -28.42
N PRO A 608 33.51 15.63 -29.48
CA PRO A 608 33.40 16.48 -30.66
C PRO A 608 32.91 17.90 -30.38
N VAL A 609 31.88 18.05 -29.54
CA VAL A 609 31.30 19.37 -29.20
C VAL A 609 32.33 20.24 -28.46
N LEU A 610 33.05 19.68 -27.49
CA LEU A 610 34.06 20.43 -26.72
C LEU A 610 35.28 20.82 -27.56
N ALA A 611 35.63 20.02 -28.58
CA ALA A 611 36.78 20.25 -29.45
C ALA A 611 36.55 21.36 -30.50
N LYS A 612 35.32 21.84 -30.68
CA LYS A 612 35.02 22.93 -31.62
C LYS A 612 35.75 24.22 -31.17
N PRO A 613 36.44 24.93 -32.09
CA PRO A 613 37.09 26.21 -31.77
C PRO A 613 36.06 27.25 -31.32
N GLU A 614 36.52 28.25 -30.56
CA GLU A 614 35.65 29.32 -30.02
C GLU A 614 35.03 30.21 -31.10
#